data_AF-A0A9N9FH84-F1
#
_entry.id   AF-A0A9N9FH84-F1
#
_cell.length_a   1.000
_cell.length_b   1.000
_cell.length_c   1.000
_cell.angle_alpha   90.00
_cell.angle_beta   90.00
_cell.angle_gamma   90.00
#
_symmetry.space_group_name_H-M   'P 1'
#
loop_
_entity.id
_entity.type
_entity.pdbx_description
1 polymer ?
#
loop_
_entity_poly.entity_id
_entity_poly.type
_entity_poly.pdbx_seq_one_letter_code
_entity_poly.pdbx_strand_id
1 'polypeptide(L)'
;LYQSRLLLLTYKLWKAILGIYTNTTELFRICANTANEAGLTADWYQSELTEEDTDSIDSDRTPLLNRELLRDAPISVETVFRVDRSILYSSKLVMERRALESTRCDLDEITQTILYKKHFPENGSTKTPSAIVLHYCLNRIRDSYKLANEINDRATTKFDSNNKLHEKKLLELWDLLIPNEKLEGRYSEQWTKIGFQGKDPATDFRGMGMLGLDDLVYYAKNYPESARDVLESSRRNRSWRPFATVGINITFFAVQTLRTRQLQYFLFKYGSTKDIYHEFFCYLFHSFDEFWMSYDQSTITIMDFEKIFNQFKRNIIHELLDRKSMVLDSSKDIFIQYEKAK
;
A
#
# COMPACT_ATOMS: atom_id res chain seq x y z
N LEU A 1 -5.37 1.18 -18.88
CA LEU A 1 -4.68 2.28 -19.61
C LEU A 1 -3.16 2.28 -19.40
N TYR A 2 -2.65 2.27 -18.17
CA TYR A 2 -1.21 2.38 -17.87
C TYR A 2 -0.38 1.08 -18.00
N GLN A 3 -0.94 0.02 -18.59
CA GLN A 3 -0.43 -1.36 -18.50
C GLN A 3 0.51 -1.78 -19.63
N SER A 4 0.38 -1.17 -20.81
CA SER A 4 1.22 -1.45 -21.98
C SER A 4 1.79 -0.14 -22.50
N ARG A 5 3.01 -0.16 -23.04
CA ARG A 5 3.58 1.01 -23.72
C ARG A 5 2.66 1.49 -24.82
N LEU A 6 2.04 0.58 -25.57
CA LEU A 6 1.09 0.91 -26.62
C LEU A 6 -0.18 1.56 -26.07
N LEU A 7 -0.81 0.94 -25.06
CA LEU A 7 -2.02 1.49 -24.42
C LEU A 7 -1.75 2.84 -23.74
N LEU A 8 -0.57 3.02 -23.16
CA LEU A 8 -0.15 4.27 -22.56
C LEU A 8 0.07 5.35 -23.64
N LEU A 9 0.65 4.99 -24.79
CA LEU A 9 0.82 5.89 -25.91
C LEU A 9 -0.52 6.30 -26.51
N THR A 10 -1.42 5.35 -26.76
CA THR A 10 -2.77 5.66 -27.28
C THR A 10 -3.56 6.51 -26.29
N TYR A 11 -3.48 6.21 -25.00
CA TYR A 11 -4.08 7.04 -23.96
C TYR A 11 -3.50 8.45 -23.91
N LYS A 12 -2.17 8.59 -23.99
CA LYS A 12 -1.49 9.90 -24.03
C LYS A 12 -1.91 10.71 -25.26
N LEU A 13 -2.08 10.06 -26.41
CA LEU A 13 -2.56 10.71 -27.63
C LEU A 13 -4.01 11.20 -27.46
N TRP A 14 -4.91 10.33 -26.99
CA TRP A 14 -6.30 10.70 -26.71
C TRP A 14 -6.40 11.86 -25.70
N LYS A 15 -5.60 11.80 -24.62
CA LYS A 15 -5.47 12.87 -23.62
C LYS A 15 -5.04 14.19 -24.25
N ALA A 16 -4.05 14.16 -25.16
CA ALA A 16 -3.55 15.34 -25.84
C ALA A 16 -4.62 15.96 -26.75
N ILE A 17 -5.33 15.15 -27.52
CA ILE A 17 -6.45 15.58 -28.37
C ILE A 17 -7.55 16.25 -27.53
N LEU A 18 -7.97 15.60 -26.45
CA LEU A 18 -8.99 16.16 -25.56
C LEU A 18 -8.51 17.46 -24.88
N GLY A 19 -7.21 17.55 -24.57
CA GLY A 19 -6.59 18.76 -24.03
C GLY A 19 -6.63 19.93 -25.01
N ILE A 20 -6.37 19.70 -26.29
CA ILE A 20 -6.48 20.71 -27.34
C ILE A 20 -7.94 21.15 -27.49
N TYR A 21 -8.87 20.20 -27.51
CA TYR A 21 -10.30 20.50 -27.72
C TYR A 21 -10.92 21.29 -26.56
N THR A 22 -10.60 20.93 -25.31
CA THR A 22 -11.20 21.53 -24.11
C THR A 22 -10.39 22.68 -23.51
N ASN A 23 -9.17 22.92 -24.02
CA ASN A 23 -8.19 23.83 -23.43
C ASN A 23 -7.93 23.58 -21.92
N THR A 24 -8.03 22.32 -21.48
CA THR A 24 -7.83 21.94 -20.07
C THR A 24 -6.90 20.74 -19.92
N THR A 25 -6.33 20.58 -18.72
CA THR A 25 -5.53 19.40 -18.40
C THR A 25 -6.39 18.23 -17.92
N GLU A 26 -5.93 17.00 -18.13
CA GLU A 26 -6.63 15.82 -17.62
C GLU A 26 -6.76 15.83 -16.09
N LEU A 27 -5.71 16.30 -15.40
CA LEU A 27 -5.74 16.38 -13.94
C LEU A 27 -6.86 17.31 -13.48
N PHE A 28 -6.99 18.49 -14.10
CA PHE A 28 -8.12 19.38 -13.86
C PHE A 28 -9.46 18.70 -14.15
N ARG A 29 -9.62 18.06 -15.32
CA ARG A 29 -10.89 17.39 -15.67
C ARG A 29 -11.28 16.30 -14.69
N ILE A 30 -10.32 15.52 -14.17
CA ILE A 30 -10.59 14.51 -13.14
C ILE A 30 -11.13 15.19 -11.87
N CYS A 31 -10.43 16.20 -11.37
CA CYS A 31 -10.81 16.89 -10.14
C CYS A 31 -12.13 17.65 -10.28
N ALA A 32 -12.36 18.34 -11.41
CA ALA A 32 -13.59 19.09 -11.67
C ALA A 32 -14.81 18.17 -11.82
N ASN A 33 -14.69 17.05 -12.53
CA ASN A 33 -15.79 16.09 -12.65
C ASN A 33 -16.14 15.49 -11.28
N THR A 34 -15.15 15.09 -10.49
CA THR A 34 -15.41 14.58 -9.14
C THR A 34 -15.99 15.65 -8.22
N ALA A 35 -15.55 16.91 -8.32
CA ALA A 35 -16.15 17.99 -7.55
C ALA A 35 -17.64 18.18 -7.88
N ASN A 36 -18.00 18.12 -9.17
CA ASN A 36 -19.39 18.19 -9.61
C ASN A 36 -20.20 16.96 -9.13
N GLU A 37 -19.66 15.75 -9.25
CA GLU A 37 -20.30 14.51 -8.78
C GLU A 37 -20.52 14.51 -7.26
N ALA A 38 -19.60 15.11 -6.50
CA ALA A 38 -19.68 15.26 -5.05
C ALA A 38 -20.55 16.46 -4.62
N GLY A 39 -21.13 17.22 -5.55
CA GLY A 39 -21.99 18.38 -5.23
C GLY A 39 -21.23 19.60 -4.69
N LEU A 40 -19.93 19.72 -4.92
CA LEU A 40 -19.12 20.85 -4.47
C LEU A 40 -19.31 22.08 -5.41
N THR A 41 -20.36 22.89 -5.21
CA THR A 41 -20.65 24.18 -5.88
C THR A 41 -19.98 25.44 -5.28
N ALA A 42 -19.54 26.44 -6.07
CA ALA A 42 -18.95 27.68 -5.53
C ALA A 42 -19.70 28.36 -4.35
N ASP A 43 -21.03 28.20 -4.26
CA ASP A 43 -21.87 28.64 -3.14
C ASP A 43 -21.52 27.98 -1.78
N TRP A 44 -20.97 26.76 -1.74
CA TRP A 44 -20.50 26.12 -0.49
C TRP A 44 -19.34 26.89 0.13
N TYR A 45 -18.50 27.50 -0.71
CA TYR A 45 -17.37 28.26 -0.23
C TYR A 45 -17.83 29.57 0.43
N GLN A 46 -18.92 30.15 -0.08
CA GLN A 46 -19.51 31.37 0.50
C GLN A 46 -20.22 31.09 1.83
N SER A 47 -20.84 29.92 2.02
CA SER A 47 -21.47 29.56 3.29
C SER A 47 -20.47 29.23 4.41
N GLU A 48 -19.33 28.60 4.08
CA GLU A 48 -18.25 28.31 5.05
C GLU A 48 -17.56 29.60 5.54
N LEU A 49 -17.32 30.56 4.63
CA LEU A 49 -16.81 31.89 4.97
C LEU A 49 -17.73 32.67 5.94
N THR A 50 -19.03 32.37 5.95
CA THR A 50 -19.98 33.05 6.85
C THR A 50 -20.06 32.43 8.24
N GLU A 51 -19.67 31.16 8.42
CA GLU A 51 -19.79 30.46 9.71
C GLU A 51 -18.50 30.46 10.54
N GLU A 52 -17.30 30.44 9.94
CA GLU A 52 -16.02 30.41 10.69
C GLU A 52 -15.21 31.72 10.63
N ASP A 53 -15.40 32.58 9.63
CA ASP A 53 -14.48 33.69 9.35
C ASP A 53 -14.94 35.07 9.88
N THR A 54 -15.96 35.13 10.74
CA THR A 54 -16.33 36.42 11.37
C THR A 54 -15.38 36.88 12.48
N ASP A 55 -14.50 36.01 12.99
CA ASP A 55 -13.63 36.33 14.13
C ASP A 55 -12.11 36.16 13.89
N SER A 56 -11.64 35.86 12.67
CA SER A 56 -10.19 35.73 12.41
C SER A 56 -9.68 36.57 11.23
N ILE A 57 -8.64 37.37 11.48
CA ILE A 57 -8.03 38.34 10.54
C ILE A 57 -7.12 37.63 9.50
N ASP A 58 -7.03 36.30 9.50
CA ASP A 58 -6.00 35.55 8.75
C ASP A 58 -6.58 34.29 8.06
N SER A 59 -7.71 34.46 7.35
CA SER A 59 -8.44 33.39 6.65
C SER A 59 -7.66 32.72 5.50
N ASP A 60 -6.53 33.28 5.09
CA ASP A 60 -5.62 32.71 4.09
C ASP A 60 -4.66 31.65 4.69
N ARG A 61 -4.65 31.48 6.03
CA ARG A 61 -3.76 30.53 6.73
C ARG A 61 -4.41 29.25 7.24
N THR A 62 -5.73 29.10 7.16
CA THR A 62 -6.37 27.84 7.57
C THR A 62 -6.00 26.73 6.58
N PRO A 63 -5.27 25.68 7.00
CA PRO A 63 -4.84 24.62 6.10
C PRO A 63 -6.05 23.94 5.44
N LEU A 64 -5.97 23.65 4.13
CA LEU A 64 -7.07 23.07 3.37
C LEU A 64 -7.59 21.75 3.98
N LEU A 65 -6.72 21.01 4.68
CA LEU A 65 -7.02 19.75 5.34
C LEU A 65 -7.88 19.89 6.61
N ASN A 66 -7.91 21.07 7.24
CA ASN A 66 -8.60 21.28 8.52
C ASN A 66 -10.08 21.64 8.38
N ARG A 67 -10.58 21.81 7.16
CA ARG A 67 -12.01 22.07 6.90
C ARG A 67 -12.81 20.78 7.13
N GLU A 68 -13.65 20.77 8.16
CA GLU A 68 -14.29 19.56 8.71
C GLU A 68 -15.03 18.71 7.66
N LEU A 69 -15.56 19.31 6.60
CA LEU A 69 -16.34 18.64 5.54
C LEU A 69 -15.54 17.77 4.56
N LEU A 70 -14.21 17.88 4.48
CA LEU A 70 -13.39 17.00 3.62
C LEU A 70 -13.22 15.58 4.17
N ARG A 71 -13.54 15.37 5.45
CA ARG A 71 -13.61 14.01 6.03
C ARG A 71 -14.75 13.20 5.45
N ASP A 72 -15.83 13.86 5.03
CA ASP A 72 -17.08 13.21 4.61
C ASP A 72 -17.40 13.41 3.11
N ALA A 73 -16.56 14.15 2.38
CA ALA A 73 -16.71 14.30 0.94
C ALA A 73 -16.53 12.94 0.23
N PRO A 74 -17.49 12.46 -0.59
CA PRO A 74 -17.48 11.10 -1.17
C PRO A 74 -16.51 10.99 -2.36
N ILE A 75 -15.24 11.37 -2.16
CA ILE A 75 -14.21 11.27 -3.19
C ILE A 75 -13.85 9.80 -3.37
N SER A 76 -14.22 9.27 -4.54
CA SER A 76 -14.01 7.85 -4.84
C SER A 76 -12.52 7.46 -4.86
N VAL A 77 -12.25 6.20 -4.50
CA VAL A 77 -10.92 5.58 -4.64
C VAL A 77 -10.42 5.66 -6.08
N GLU A 78 -11.32 5.59 -7.06
CA GLU A 78 -10.98 5.71 -8.48
C GLU A 78 -10.42 7.09 -8.81
N THR A 79 -11.00 8.16 -8.24
CA THR A 79 -10.49 9.52 -8.42
C THR A 79 -9.06 9.63 -7.88
N VAL A 80 -8.83 9.18 -6.64
CA VAL A 80 -7.49 9.21 -6.02
C VAL A 80 -6.48 8.44 -6.87
N PHE A 81 -6.84 7.24 -7.33
CA PHE A 81 -5.97 6.42 -8.18
C PHE A 81 -5.68 7.09 -9.53
N ARG A 82 -6.68 7.69 -10.18
CA ARG A 82 -6.49 8.39 -11.46
C ARG A 82 -5.61 9.63 -11.30
N VAL A 83 -5.78 10.40 -10.22
CA VAL A 83 -4.91 11.53 -9.87
C VAL A 83 -3.47 11.05 -9.65
N ASP A 84 -3.27 9.99 -8.86
CA ASP A 84 -1.95 9.36 -8.64
C ASP A 84 -1.27 9.01 -9.96
N ARG A 85 -1.97 8.31 -10.86
CA ARG A 85 -1.41 7.95 -12.17
C ARG A 85 -1.13 9.17 -13.05
N SER A 86 -2.00 10.18 -13.04
CA SER A 86 -1.80 11.40 -13.83
C SER A 86 -0.56 12.17 -13.38
N ILE A 87 -0.27 12.20 -12.07
CA ILE A 87 0.96 12.77 -11.50
C ILE A 87 2.16 11.87 -11.81
N LEU A 88 2.06 10.57 -11.57
CA LEU A 88 3.13 9.59 -11.78
C LEU A 88 3.69 9.62 -13.21
N TYR A 89 2.83 9.77 -14.22
CA TYR A 89 3.27 9.79 -15.62
C TYR A 89 3.43 11.18 -16.24
N SER A 90 3.29 12.25 -15.45
CA SER A 90 3.45 13.63 -15.92
C SER A 90 4.93 14.04 -15.92
N SER A 91 5.49 14.33 -17.10
CA SER A 91 6.83 14.93 -17.24
C SER A 91 6.93 16.33 -16.63
N LYS A 92 5.80 17.05 -16.50
CA LYS A 92 5.74 18.40 -15.92
C LYS A 92 5.67 18.42 -14.38
N LEU A 93 5.41 17.27 -13.74
CA LEU A 93 5.17 17.19 -12.28
C LEU A 93 6.22 16.36 -11.54
N VAL A 94 7.43 16.26 -12.09
CA VAL A 94 8.49 15.42 -11.53
C VAL A 94 8.95 15.93 -10.16
N MET A 95 9.00 17.25 -9.97
CA MET A 95 9.44 17.86 -8.71
C MET A 95 8.39 17.72 -7.63
N GLU A 96 7.12 17.92 -7.96
CA GLU A 96 5.97 17.77 -7.06
C GLU A 96 5.83 16.32 -6.60
N ARG A 97 6.03 15.36 -7.51
CA ARG A 97 6.05 13.94 -7.14
C ARG A 97 7.19 13.63 -6.16
N ARG A 98 8.40 14.15 -6.40
CA ARG A 98 9.53 14.01 -5.46
C ARG A 98 9.26 14.67 -4.11
N ALA A 99 8.55 15.80 -4.11
CA ALA A 99 8.16 16.48 -2.88
C ALA A 99 7.12 15.66 -2.08
N LEU A 100 6.16 15.01 -2.74
CA LEU A 100 5.22 14.08 -2.10
C LEU A 100 5.90 12.84 -1.49
N GLU A 101 7.00 12.38 -2.10
CA GLU A 101 7.82 11.27 -1.61
C GLU A 101 8.64 11.65 -0.34
N SER A 102 8.84 12.95 -0.11
CA SER A 102 9.67 13.47 0.99
C SER A 102 8.97 13.37 2.35
N THR A 103 9.74 13.08 3.40
CA THR A 103 9.27 13.12 4.79
C THR A 103 8.90 14.53 5.27
N ARG A 104 9.42 15.57 4.61
CA ARG A 104 9.13 17.00 4.89
C ARG A 104 8.17 17.61 3.87
N CYS A 105 7.23 16.82 3.36
CA CYS A 105 6.24 17.26 2.37
C CYS A 105 5.36 18.40 2.91
N ASP A 106 5.43 19.58 2.29
CA ASP A 106 4.42 20.63 2.42
C ASP A 106 3.30 20.39 1.39
N LEU A 107 2.14 19.95 1.88
CA LEU A 107 1.06 19.53 1.00
C LEU A 107 0.35 20.73 0.35
N ASP A 108 0.25 21.85 1.05
CA ASP A 108 -0.41 23.07 0.55
C ASP A 108 0.45 23.70 -0.56
N GLU A 109 1.76 23.79 -0.36
CA GLU A 109 2.70 24.29 -1.38
C GLU A 109 2.66 23.41 -2.66
N ILE A 110 2.68 22.08 -2.50
CA ILE A 110 2.60 21.16 -3.64
C ILE A 110 1.26 21.31 -4.36
N THR A 111 0.16 21.39 -3.61
CA THR A 111 -1.17 21.60 -4.17
C THR A 111 -1.17 22.86 -5.03
N GLN A 112 -0.74 23.99 -4.46
CA GLN A 112 -0.71 25.27 -5.14
C GLN A 112 0.16 25.24 -6.41
N THR A 113 1.34 24.63 -6.31
CA THR A 113 2.26 24.48 -7.45
C THR A 113 1.63 23.67 -8.58
N ILE A 114 0.92 22.59 -8.26
CA ILE A 114 0.22 21.76 -9.27
C ILE A 114 -0.92 22.56 -9.91
N LEU A 115 -1.72 23.30 -9.13
CA LEU A 115 -2.82 24.12 -9.64
C LEU A 115 -2.32 25.12 -10.69
N TYR A 116 -1.23 25.84 -10.38
CA TYR A 116 -0.59 26.77 -11.33
C TYR A 116 -0.06 26.05 -12.58
N LYS A 117 0.77 25.00 -12.40
CA LYS A 117 1.42 24.27 -13.52
C LYS A 117 0.43 23.54 -14.43
N LYS A 118 -0.77 23.24 -13.93
CA LYS A 118 -1.82 22.53 -14.65
C LYS A 118 -2.99 23.43 -15.06
N HIS A 119 -2.82 24.75 -14.92
CA HIS A 119 -3.77 25.77 -15.36
C HIS A 119 -5.18 25.50 -14.84
N PHE A 120 -5.30 25.23 -13.54
CA PHE A 120 -6.61 25.21 -12.89
C PHE A 120 -7.24 26.62 -12.94
N PRO A 121 -8.60 26.73 -12.90
CA PRO A 121 -9.32 28.00 -12.92
C PRO A 121 -8.88 28.97 -11.82
N GLU A 122 -9.31 30.23 -11.96
CA GLU A 122 -9.06 31.30 -10.97
C GLU A 122 -7.57 31.44 -10.62
N ASN A 123 -6.69 31.31 -11.64
CA ASN A 123 -5.25 31.31 -11.47
C ASN A 123 -4.76 30.35 -10.37
N GLY A 124 -5.33 29.15 -10.31
CA GLY A 124 -4.94 28.14 -9.33
C GLY A 124 -5.33 28.48 -7.90
N SER A 125 -6.46 29.15 -7.70
CA SER A 125 -7.05 29.37 -6.38
C SER A 125 -7.27 28.03 -5.65
N THR A 126 -6.75 27.93 -4.42
CA THR A 126 -6.96 26.78 -3.51
C THR A 126 -8.42 26.61 -3.10
N LYS A 127 -9.23 27.66 -3.30
CA LYS A 127 -10.62 27.76 -2.86
C LYS A 127 -11.59 27.14 -3.87
N THR A 128 -11.12 26.76 -5.06
CA THR A 128 -11.99 26.12 -6.05
C THR A 128 -12.36 24.69 -5.63
N PRO A 129 -13.56 24.20 -5.98
CA PRO A 129 -13.96 22.82 -5.71
C PRO A 129 -12.96 21.77 -6.25
N SER A 130 -12.41 22.04 -7.43
CA SER A 130 -11.41 21.17 -8.06
C SER A 130 -10.06 21.17 -7.32
N ALA A 131 -9.69 22.28 -6.68
CA ALA A 131 -8.48 22.36 -5.87
C ALA A 131 -8.61 21.55 -4.58
N ILE A 132 -9.78 21.57 -3.96
CA ILE A 132 -10.10 20.76 -2.78
C ILE A 132 -9.99 19.27 -3.09
N VAL A 133 -10.61 18.82 -4.20
CA VAL A 133 -10.50 17.41 -4.62
C VAL A 133 -9.05 17.01 -4.88
N LEU A 134 -8.27 17.90 -5.53
CA LEU A 134 -6.84 17.67 -5.75
C LEU A 134 -6.09 17.53 -4.43
N HIS A 135 -6.29 18.46 -3.49
CA HIS A 135 -5.64 18.45 -2.19
C HIS A 135 -5.92 17.16 -1.42
N TYR A 136 -7.19 16.73 -1.36
CA TYR A 136 -7.59 15.46 -0.75
C TYR A 136 -6.85 14.27 -1.40
N CYS A 137 -6.82 14.21 -2.74
CA CYS A 137 -6.13 13.14 -3.45
C CYS A 137 -4.62 13.15 -3.15
N LEU A 138 -3.99 14.34 -3.11
CA LEU A 138 -2.57 14.49 -2.78
C LEU A 138 -2.28 14.05 -1.35
N ASN A 139 -3.18 14.31 -0.39
CA ASN A 139 -3.06 13.83 0.98
C ASN A 139 -2.98 12.30 1.03
N ARG A 140 -3.93 11.62 0.37
CA ARG A 140 -3.97 10.14 0.28
C ARG A 140 -2.73 9.57 -0.41
N ILE A 141 -2.25 10.23 -1.46
CA ILE A 141 -1.03 9.84 -2.20
C ILE A 141 0.22 10.01 -1.33
N ARG A 142 0.33 11.12 -0.60
CA ARG A 142 1.42 11.39 0.33
C ARG A 142 1.47 10.32 1.43
N ASP A 143 0.31 9.97 2.00
CA ASP A 143 0.25 8.95 3.05
C ASP A 143 0.70 7.57 2.54
N SER A 144 0.43 7.24 1.28
CA SER A 144 0.94 6.00 0.67
C SER A 144 2.46 6.02 0.43
N TYR A 145 3.05 7.18 0.16
CA TYR A 145 4.51 7.33 0.13
C TYR A 145 5.13 7.27 1.53
N LYS A 146 4.50 7.87 2.55
CA LYS A 146 4.94 7.75 3.94
C LYS A 146 4.98 6.30 4.39
N LEU A 147 3.90 5.54 4.14
CA LEU A 147 3.87 4.10 4.39
C LEU A 147 5.02 3.39 3.68
N ALA A 148 5.24 3.68 2.39
CA ALA A 148 6.33 3.06 1.63
C ALA A 148 7.70 3.33 2.28
N ASN A 149 7.97 4.55 2.73
CA ASN A 149 9.21 4.88 3.44
C ASN A 149 9.33 4.09 4.75
N GLU A 150 8.28 4.06 5.57
CA GLU A 150 8.29 3.33 6.84
C GLU A 150 8.52 1.81 6.67
N ILE A 151 7.87 1.20 5.66
CA ILE A 151 8.06 -0.22 5.33
C ILE A 151 9.48 -0.46 4.82
N ASN A 152 10.04 0.44 4.00
CA ASN A 152 11.42 0.32 3.52
C ASN A 152 12.46 0.49 4.64
N ASP A 153 12.27 1.44 5.54
CA ASP A 153 13.13 1.63 6.71
C ASP A 153 13.10 0.39 7.60
N ARG A 154 11.92 -0.20 7.78
CA ARG A 154 11.80 -1.42 8.56
C ARG A 154 12.43 -2.64 7.88
N ALA A 155 12.31 -2.74 6.55
CA ALA A 155 12.94 -3.77 5.75
C ALA A 155 14.48 -3.69 5.76
N THR A 156 15.03 -2.48 5.89
CA THR A 156 16.48 -2.24 5.94
C THR A 156 17.06 -2.27 7.36
N THR A 157 16.20 -2.21 8.39
CA THR A 157 16.60 -2.41 9.79
C THR A 157 17.06 -3.85 9.99
N LYS A 158 18.36 -4.05 10.21
CA LYS A 158 18.93 -5.37 10.47
C LYS A 158 18.43 -5.93 11.80
N PHE A 159 18.24 -7.25 11.85
CA PHE A 159 18.11 -7.95 13.12
C PHE A 159 19.39 -7.76 13.95
N ASP A 160 19.23 -7.52 15.24
CA ASP A 160 20.33 -7.26 16.17
C ASP A 160 20.16 -8.12 17.41
N SER A 161 21.05 -9.10 17.58
CA SER A 161 21.03 -10.03 18.71
C SER A 161 21.29 -9.38 20.06
N ASN A 162 21.85 -8.16 20.09
CA ASN A 162 22.01 -7.40 21.33
C ASN A 162 20.75 -6.61 21.70
N ASN A 163 19.80 -6.46 20.76
CA ASN A 163 18.55 -5.77 21.00
C ASN A 163 17.50 -6.74 21.58
N LYS A 164 17.20 -6.57 22.87
CA LYS A 164 16.24 -7.40 23.59
C LYS A 164 14.84 -7.41 22.95
N LEU A 165 14.42 -6.34 22.27
CA LEU A 165 13.12 -6.30 21.59
C LEU A 165 13.12 -7.15 20.31
N HIS A 166 14.24 -7.19 19.59
CA HIS A 166 14.39 -8.04 18.41
C HIS A 166 14.37 -9.52 18.81
N GLU A 167 15.17 -9.88 19.82
CA GLU A 167 15.19 -11.24 20.38
C GLU A 167 13.82 -11.65 20.91
N LYS A 168 13.16 -10.81 21.72
CA LYS A 168 11.82 -11.10 22.25
C LYS A 168 10.81 -11.39 21.14
N LYS A 169 10.82 -10.61 20.07
CA LYS A 169 9.90 -10.79 18.93
C LYS A 169 10.16 -12.09 18.17
N LEU A 170 11.43 -12.48 18.02
CA LEU A 170 11.78 -13.75 17.40
C LEU A 170 11.34 -14.94 18.25
N LEU A 171 11.48 -14.85 19.57
CA LEU A 171 10.96 -15.87 20.49
C LEU A 171 9.43 -15.92 20.47
N GLU A 172 8.74 -14.77 20.39
CA GLU A 172 7.28 -14.70 20.22
C GLU A 172 6.83 -15.44 18.95
N LEU A 173 7.57 -15.35 17.85
CA LEU A 173 7.26 -16.11 16.63
C LEU A 173 7.26 -17.63 16.89
N TRP A 174 8.24 -18.13 17.64
CA TRP A 174 8.30 -19.55 17.99
C TRP A 174 7.09 -19.95 18.82
N ASP A 175 6.79 -19.22 19.88
CA ASP A 175 5.70 -19.52 20.81
C ASP A 175 4.34 -19.50 20.09
N LEU A 176 4.15 -18.61 19.12
CA LEU A 176 2.93 -18.53 18.30
C LEU A 176 2.78 -19.74 17.36
N LEU A 177 3.86 -20.20 16.74
CA LEU A 177 3.82 -21.27 15.72
C LEU A 177 3.92 -22.68 16.31
N ILE A 178 4.67 -22.86 17.41
CA ILE A 178 4.92 -24.14 18.07
C ILE A 178 4.59 -24.03 19.57
N PRO A 179 3.32 -23.79 19.95
CA PRO A 179 2.94 -23.56 21.35
C PRO A 179 3.18 -24.76 22.27
N ASN A 180 3.31 -25.96 21.70
CA ASN A 180 3.45 -27.22 22.45
C ASN A 180 4.91 -27.68 22.64
N GLU A 181 5.88 -26.94 22.13
CA GLU A 181 7.31 -27.28 22.26
C GLU A 181 8.09 -26.07 22.74
N LYS A 182 8.75 -26.19 23.89
CA LYS A 182 9.61 -25.13 24.39
C LYS A 182 10.89 -25.05 23.56
N LEU A 183 11.25 -23.84 23.13
CA LEU A 183 12.55 -23.60 22.51
C LEU A 183 13.67 -23.78 23.54
N GLU A 184 14.66 -24.61 23.23
CA GLU A 184 15.83 -24.89 24.07
C GLU A 184 16.73 -23.65 24.20
N GLY A 185 16.78 -22.82 23.16
CA GLY A 185 17.49 -21.57 23.16
C GLY A 185 17.49 -20.89 21.80
N ARG A 186 17.98 -19.64 21.79
CA ARG A 186 18.07 -18.81 20.59
C ARG A 186 18.90 -19.46 19.46
N TYR A 187 19.93 -20.23 19.81
CA TYR A 187 20.73 -21.00 18.87
C TYR A 187 20.38 -22.49 19.00
N SER A 188 19.56 -23.01 18.10
CA SER A 188 19.09 -24.41 18.15
C SER A 188 18.63 -24.90 16.77
N GLU A 189 18.78 -26.19 16.50
CA GLU A 189 18.26 -26.83 15.27
C GLU A 189 16.73 -26.76 15.20
N GLN A 190 16.04 -26.50 16.32
CA GLN A 190 14.59 -26.37 16.38
C GLN A 190 14.04 -25.35 15.37
N TRP A 191 14.76 -24.28 15.07
CA TRP A 191 14.35 -23.26 14.09
C TRP A 191 14.10 -23.81 12.68
N THR A 192 14.76 -24.90 12.30
CA THR A 192 14.53 -25.58 11.02
C THR A 192 13.09 -26.13 10.92
N LYS A 193 12.45 -26.45 12.06
CA LYS A 193 11.06 -26.92 12.10
C LYS A 193 10.08 -25.87 11.55
N ILE A 194 10.37 -24.59 11.72
CA ILE A 194 9.55 -23.50 11.16
C ILE A 194 10.16 -22.89 9.89
N GLY A 195 11.14 -23.56 9.29
CA GLY A 195 11.64 -23.24 7.95
C GLY A 195 12.72 -22.15 7.89
N PHE A 196 13.45 -21.91 8.98
CA PHE A 196 14.73 -21.19 8.91
C PHE A 196 15.85 -22.12 8.42
N GLN A 197 16.88 -21.57 7.76
CA GLN A 197 17.92 -22.36 7.08
C GLN A 197 18.94 -23.03 8.01
N GLY A 198 18.99 -22.67 9.29
CA GLY A 198 19.90 -23.28 10.25
C GLY A 198 19.58 -22.94 11.70
N LYS A 199 20.58 -23.09 12.58
CA LYS A 199 20.42 -22.88 14.03
C LYS A 199 20.17 -21.44 14.43
N ASP A 200 20.43 -20.49 13.54
CA ASP A 200 20.34 -19.05 13.79
C ASP A 200 19.47 -18.32 12.75
N PRO A 201 18.17 -18.07 13.06
CA PRO A 201 17.27 -17.26 12.24
C PRO A 201 17.77 -15.86 11.86
N ALA A 202 18.69 -15.26 12.61
CA ALA A 202 19.18 -13.91 12.29
C ALA A 202 19.79 -13.85 10.88
N THR A 203 20.35 -14.98 10.42
CA THR A 203 21.02 -15.08 9.13
C THR A 203 20.07 -15.03 7.94
N ASP A 204 18.80 -15.41 8.12
CA ASP A 204 17.77 -15.45 7.09
C ASP A 204 17.17 -14.05 6.81
N PHE A 205 17.20 -13.14 7.78
CA PHE A 205 16.62 -11.78 7.66
C PHE A 205 17.49 -10.79 6.85
N ARG A 206 18.50 -11.23 6.09
CA ARG A 206 19.39 -10.33 5.34
C ARG A 206 18.65 -9.48 4.31
N GLY A 207 17.66 -10.07 3.63
CA GLY A 207 16.93 -9.41 2.55
C GLY A 207 15.92 -8.39 3.05
N MET A 208 15.11 -8.77 4.04
CA MET A 208 13.94 -8.00 4.51
C MET A 208 14.04 -7.54 5.97
N GLY A 209 15.19 -7.70 6.61
CA GLY A 209 15.47 -7.20 7.95
C GLY A 209 14.40 -7.57 8.97
N MET A 210 14.11 -6.62 9.84
CA MET A 210 13.07 -6.76 10.85
C MET A 210 11.65 -6.82 10.27
N LEU A 211 11.41 -6.31 9.06
CA LEU A 211 10.10 -6.40 8.42
C LEU A 211 9.71 -7.85 8.15
N GLY A 212 10.65 -8.69 7.70
CA GLY A 212 10.38 -10.12 7.49
C GLY A 212 9.96 -10.82 8.79
N LEU A 213 10.55 -10.44 9.93
CA LEU A 213 10.13 -10.95 11.23
C LEU A 213 8.77 -10.37 11.67
N ASP A 214 8.54 -9.07 11.45
CA ASP A 214 7.27 -8.43 11.77
C ASP A 214 6.10 -9.06 11.00
N ASP A 215 6.26 -9.31 9.70
CA ASP A 215 5.28 -9.97 8.84
C ASP A 215 4.94 -11.38 9.32
N LEU A 216 5.96 -12.21 9.62
CA LEU A 216 5.76 -13.56 10.14
C LEU A 216 5.03 -13.56 11.49
N VAL A 217 5.42 -12.68 12.42
CA VAL A 217 4.77 -12.56 13.74
C VAL A 217 3.34 -12.05 13.58
N TYR A 218 3.12 -11.05 12.72
CA TYR A 218 1.79 -10.51 12.47
C TYR A 218 0.87 -11.62 11.95
N TYR A 219 1.32 -12.42 10.97
CA TYR A 219 0.52 -13.51 10.43
C TYR A 219 0.21 -14.58 11.48
N ALA A 220 1.21 -15.05 12.22
CA ALA A 220 1.05 -16.06 13.25
C ALA A 220 0.11 -15.60 14.39
N LYS A 221 0.13 -14.30 14.72
CA LYS A 221 -0.69 -13.72 15.78
C LYS A 221 -2.13 -13.44 15.35
N ASN A 222 -2.32 -12.90 14.15
CA ASN A 222 -3.62 -12.43 13.68
C ASN A 222 -4.41 -13.48 12.89
N TYR A 223 -3.75 -14.54 12.43
CA TYR A 223 -4.34 -15.66 11.70
C TYR A 223 -3.73 -17.00 12.16
N PRO A 224 -3.83 -17.35 13.46
CA PRO A 224 -3.09 -18.47 14.04
C PRO A 224 -3.47 -19.83 13.46
N GLU A 225 -4.72 -20.02 13.03
CA GLU A 225 -5.16 -21.25 12.36
C GLU A 225 -4.52 -21.36 10.98
N SER A 226 -4.73 -20.34 10.14
CA SER A 226 -4.14 -20.27 8.80
C SER A 226 -2.61 -20.39 8.80
N ALA A 227 -1.92 -19.71 9.72
CA ALA A 227 -0.46 -19.79 9.82
C ALA A 227 0.02 -21.20 10.20
N ARG A 228 -0.70 -21.90 11.08
CA ARG A 228 -0.40 -23.28 11.46
C ARG A 228 -0.69 -24.25 10.31
N ASP A 229 -1.81 -24.08 9.62
CA ASP A 229 -2.15 -24.90 8.44
C ASP A 229 -1.07 -24.77 7.35
N VAL A 230 -0.65 -23.53 7.06
CA VAL A 230 0.44 -23.25 6.09
C VAL A 230 1.76 -23.88 6.55
N LEU A 231 2.07 -23.84 7.85
CA LEU A 231 3.27 -24.45 8.42
C LEU A 231 3.23 -25.99 8.33
N GLU A 232 2.10 -26.61 8.63
CA GLU A 232 1.92 -28.06 8.53
C GLU A 232 2.00 -28.52 7.08
N SER A 233 1.34 -27.80 6.17
CA SER A 233 1.36 -28.08 4.73
C SER A 233 2.78 -27.92 4.16
N SER A 234 3.58 -27.00 4.71
CA SER A 234 4.99 -26.75 4.37
C SER A 234 5.90 -27.96 4.62
N ARG A 235 5.53 -28.84 5.55
CA ARG A 235 6.35 -29.97 5.99
C ARG A 235 6.13 -31.26 5.19
N ARG A 236 5.25 -31.27 4.18
CA ARG A 236 4.94 -32.47 3.38
C ARG A 236 6.15 -32.93 2.57
N ASN A 237 6.46 -34.22 2.62
CA ASN A 237 7.81 -34.76 2.34
C ASN A 237 8.40 -34.40 0.95
N ARG A 238 7.66 -34.59 -0.16
CA ARG A 238 8.20 -34.35 -1.51
C ARG A 238 8.08 -32.91 -2.00
N SER A 239 7.00 -32.22 -1.63
CA SER A 239 6.72 -30.82 -1.99
C SER A 239 7.06 -29.85 -0.85
N TRP A 240 8.00 -30.26 0.01
CA TRP A 240 8.42 -29.50 1.18
C TRP A 240 8.88 -28.11 0.78
N ARG A 241 8.48 -27.12 1.58
CA ARG A 241 8.94 -25.74 1.45
C ARG A 241 9.18 -25.12 2.82
N PRO A 242 10.28 -24.37 3.01
CA PRO A 242 10.63 -23.79 4.29
C PRO A 242 9.71 -22.60 4.65
N PHE A 243 8.77 -22.77 5.58
CA PHE A 243 7.78 -21.75 5.98
C PHE A 243 8.39 -20.34 6.16
N ALA A 244 9.37 -20.15 7.06
CA ALA A 244 9.93 -18.83 7.32
C ALA A 244 10.66 -18.24 6.10
N THR A 245 11.45 -19.05 5.40
CA THR A 245 12.15 -18.61 4.17
C THR A 245 11.15 -18.20 3.08
N VAL A 246 10.06 -18.94 2.90
CA VAL A 246 8.98 -18.60 1.95
C VAL A 246 8.31 -17.30 2.38
N GLY A 247 7.96 -17.15 3.66
CA GLY A 247 7.38 -15.93 4.20
C GLY A 247 8.26 -14.70 3.93
N ILE A 248 9.57 -14.79 4.17
CA ILE A 248 10.52 -13.70 3.87
C ILE A 248 10.57 -13.37 2.37
N ASN A 249 10.44 -14.36 1.47
CA ASN A 249 10.33 -14.12 0.04
C ASN A 249 9.01 -13.43 -0.35
N ILE A 250 7.92 -13.74 0.36
CA ILE A 250 6.62 -13.08 0.19
C ILE A 250 6.68 -11.64 0.70
N THR A 251 7.34 -11.37 1.83
CA THR A 251 7.64 -10.01 2.31
C THR A 251 8.37 -9.22 1.23
N PHE A 252 9.42 -9.79 0.62
CA PHE A 252 10.12 -9.15 -0.49
C PHE A 252 9.19 -8.79 -1.64
N PHE A 253 8.30 -9.70 -2.03
CA PHE A 253 7.33 -9.45 -3.08
C PHE A 253 6.32 -8.36 -2.70
N ALA A 254 5.77 -8.38 -1.48
CA ALA A 254 4.86 -7.35 -0.99
C ALA A 254 5.52 -5.95 -0.99
N VAL A 255 6.77 -5.85 -0.53
CA VAL A 255 7.55 -4.61 -0.61
C VAL A 255 7.78 -4.19 -2.07
N GLN A 256 8.00 -5.15 -2.98
CA GLN A 256 8.16 -4.86 -4.40
C GLN A 256 6.90 -4.24 -5.00
N THR A 257 5.69 -4.77 -4.71
CA THR A 257 4.43 -4.20 -5.22
C THR A 257 4.17 -2.79 -4.67
N LEU A 258 4.63 -2.50 -3.45
CA LEU A 258 4.59 -1.16 -2.86
C LEU A 258 5.55 -0.20 -3.58
N ARG A 259 6.83 -0.60 -3.74
CA ARG A 259 7.87 0.19 -4.43
C ARG A 259 7.53 0.51 -5.89
N THR A 260 6.97 -0.46 -6.61
CA THR A 260 6.54 -0.26 -8.01
C THR A 260 5.17 0.39 -8.13
N ARG A 261 4.56 0.79 -7.00
CA ARG A 261 3.24 1.42 -6.91
C ARG A 261 2.12 0.60 -7.55
N GLN A 262 2.24 -0.73 -7.54
CA GLN A 262 1.19 -1.65 -7.98
C GLN A 262 0.11 -1.83 -6.90
N LEU A 263 0.47 -1.71 -5.63
CA LEU A 263 -0.44 -1.86 -4.48
C LEU A 263 -1.35 -0.63 -4.23
N GLN A 264 -1.17 0.47 -4.95
CA GLN A 264 -1.76 1.76 -4.58
C GLN A 264 -3.29 1.77 -4.53
N TYR A 265 -3.98 1.08 -5.44
CA TYR A 265 -5.44 1.02 -5.40
C TYR A 265 -5.95 0.33 -4.12
N PHE A 266 -5.29 -0.76 -3.71
CA PHE A 266 -5.58 -1.47 -2.46
C PHE A 266 -5.39 -0.53 -1.25
N LEU A 267 -4.30 0.21 -1.20
CA LEU A 267 -4.02 1.18 -0.12
C LEU A 267 -5.01 2.36 -0.12
N PHE A 268 -5.41 2.86 -1.29
CA PHE A 268 -6.40 3.92 -1.36
C PHE A 268 -7.78 3.45 -0.95
N LYS A 269 -8.10 2.16 -1.17
CA LYS A 269 -9.35 1.53 -0.76
C LYS A 269 -9.41 1.25 0.74
N TYR A 270 -8.38 0.63 1.30
CA TYR A 270 -8.40 0.11 2.67
C TYR A 270 -7.54 0.90 3.66
N GLY A 271 -6.78 1.90 3.21
CA GLY A 271 -5.90 2.69 4.06
C GLY A 271 -4.41 2.48 3.77
N SER A 272 -3.62 3.51 4.04
CA SER A 272 -2.16 3.48 3.90
C SER A 272 -1.49 3.33 5.27
N THR A 273 -1.77 2.24 5.98
CA THR A 273 -1.19 1.92 7.30
C THR A 273 -0.34 0.65 7.26
N LYS A 274 0.50 0.45 8.28
CA LYS A 274 1.33 -0.76 8.42
C LYS A 274 0.48 -2.01 8.57
N ASP A 275 -0.60 -1.94 9.35
CA ASP A 275 -1.48 -3.07 9.57
C ASP A 275 -2.15 -3.51 8.26
N ILE A 276 -2.61 -2.57 7.42
CA ILE A 276 -3.15 -2.90 6.09
C ILE A 276 -2.09 -3.54 5.17
N TYR A 277 -0.83 -3.09 5.25
CA TYR A 277 0.27 -3.76 4.55
C TYR A 277 0.47 -5.20 5.08
N HIS A 278 0.45 -5.41 6.40
CA HIS A 278 0.62 -6.74 6.99
C HIS A 278 -0.56 -7.67 6.68
N GLU A 279 -1.78 -7.15 6.60
CA GLU A 279 -2.95 -7.90 6.13
C GLU A 279 -2.79 -8.36 4.67
N PHE A 280 -2.24 -7.50 3.80
CA PHE A 280 -1.89 -7.89 2.43
C PHE A 280 -0.81 -8.98 2.41
N PHE A 281 0.20 -8.90 3.28
CA PHE A 281 1.18 -9.98 3.45
C PHE A 281 0.50 -11.31 3.85
N CYS A 282 -0.43 -11.28 4.81
CA CYS A 282 -1.15 -12.48 5.26
C CYS A 282 -1.95 -13.11 4.11
N TYR A 283 -2.66 -12.29 3.33
CA TYR A 283 -3.35 -12.74 2.12
C TYR A 283 -2.38 -13.41 1.15
N LEU A 284 -1.25 -12.77 0.83
CA LEU A 284 -0.26 -13.34 -0.10
C LEU A 284 0.30 -14.67 0.39
N PHE A 285 0.57 -14.81 1.69
CA PHE A 285 1.13 -16.04 2.24
C PHE A 285 0.12 -17.18 2.18
N HIS A 286 -1.11 -16.93 2.62
CA HIS A 286 -2.20 -17.89 2.50
C HIS A 286 -2.44 -18.31 1.04
N SER A 287 -2.63 -17.34 0.14
CA SER A 287 -2.90 -17.61 -1.27
C SER A 287 -1.72 -18.29 -1.98
N PHE A 288 -0.47 -18.02 -1.58
CA PHE A 288 0.66 -18.76 -2.11
C PHE A 288 0.65 -20.22 -1.68
N ASP A 289 0.23 -20.52 -0.45
CA ASP A 289 0.08 -21.90 -0.01
C ASP A 289 -0.99 -22.64 -0.81
N GLU A 290 -2.17 -22.06 -0.96
CA GLU A 290 -3.24 -22.63 -1.79
C GLU A 290 -2.77 -22.84 -3.23
N PHE A 291 -2.06 -21.85 -3.78
CA PHE A 291 -1.50 -21.93 -5.13
C PHE A 291 -0.48 -23.06 -5.24
N TRP A 292 0.45 -23.20 -4.28
CA TRP A 292 1.41 -24.30 -4.23
C TRP A 292 0.73 -25.66 -4.12
N MET A 293 -0.28 -25.77 -3.26
CA MET A 293 -1.04 -26.99 -3.00
C MET A 293 -1.95 -27.39 -4.17
N SER A 294 -2.28 -26.46 -5.07
CA SER A 294 -3.06 -26.76 -6.27
C SER A 294 -2.31 -27.60 -7.32
N TYR A 295 -0.97 -27.66 -7.25
CA TYR A 295 -0.16 -28.52 -8.09
C TYR A 295 -0.20 -29.97 -7.63
N ASP A 296 0.17 -30.91 -8.52
CA ASP A 296 0.40 -32.29 -8.14
C ASP A 296 1.64 -32.41 -7.23
N GLN A 297 1.38 -32.58 -5.93
CA GLN A 297 2.40 -32.67 -4.87
C GLN A 297 3.35 -33.86 -5.03
N SER A 298 3.04 -34.83 -5.88
CA SER A 298 3.93 -35.95 -6.19
C SER A 298 5.03 -35.61 -7.21
N THR A 299 4.83 -34.52 -7.96
CA THR A 299 5.67 -34.11 -9.09
C THR A 299 6.55 -32.90 -8.81
N ILE A 300 6.09 -31.98 -7.97
CA ILE A 300 6.82 -30.75 -7.66
C ILE A 300 7.76 -30.94 -6.47
N THR A 301 8.88 -30.23 -6.51
CA THR A 301 9.88 -30.22 -5.44
C THR A 301 10.26 -28.78 -5.08
N ILE A 302 11.08 -28.61 -4.04
CA ILE A 302 11.64 -27.31 -3.69
C ILE A 302 12.40 -26.64 -4.85
N MET A 303 12.94 -27.42 -5.81
CA MET A 303 13.65 -26.88 -6.97
C MET A 303 12.72 -26.11 -7.93
N ASP A 304 11.41 -26.39 -7.88
CA ASP A 304 10.40 -25.69 -8.68
C ASP A 304 9.96 -24.36 -8.07
N PHE A 305 10.44 -24.04 -6.85
CA PHE A 305 9.99 -22.88 -6.08
C PHE A 305 10.05 -21.59 -6.87
N GLU A 306 11.19 -21.25 -7.47
CA GLU A 306 11.34 -19.97 -8.17
C GLU A 306 10.38 -19.86 -9.36
N LYS A 307 10.21 -20.95 -10.12
CA LYS A 307 9.30 -21.00 -11.27
C LYS A 307 7.85 -20.80 -10.85
N ILE A 308 7.40 -21.56 -9.85
CA ILE A 308 6.02 -21.51 -9.33
C ILE A 308 5.77 -20.16 -8.67
N PHE A 309 6.70 -19.68 -7.85
CA PHE A 309 6.56 -18.38 -7.18
C PHE A 309 6.52 -17.23 -8.17
N ASN A 310 7.30 -17.26 -9.26
CA ASN A 310 7.20 -16.25 -10.32
C ASN A 310 5.86 -16.33 -11.09
N GLN A 311 5.25 -17.51 -11.22
CA GLN A 311 3.90 -17.64 -11.76
C GLN A 311 2.86 -17.04 -10.81
N PHE A 312 2.96 -17.33 -9.52
CA PHE A 312 2.13 -16.73 -8.47
C PHE A 312 2.21 -15.20 -8.49
N LYS A 313 3.42 -14.63 -8.51
CA LYS A 313 3.62 -13.17 -8.59
C LYS A 313 2.90 -12.56 -9.78
N ARG A 314 3.00 -13.17 -10.97
CA ARG A 314 2.29 -12.69 -12.17
C ARG A 314 0.78 -12.68 -11.96
N ASN A 315 0.22 -13.74 -11.39
CA ASN A 315 -1.21 -13.83 -11.09
C ASN A 315 -1.63 -12.70 -10.13
N ILE A 316 -0.90 -12.49 -9.02
CA ILE A 316 -1.18 -11.40 -8.09
C ILE A 316 -1.11 -10.03 -8.76
N ILE A 317 -0.11 -9.78 -9.62
CA ILE A 317 -0.06 -8.50 -10.35
C ILE A 317 -1.29 -8.33 -11.25
N HIS A 318 -1.75 -9.37 -11.93
CA HIS A 318 -2.99 -9.32 -12.72
C HIS A 318 -4.21 -9.02 -11.84
N GLU A 319 -4.33 -9.68 -10.69
CA GLU A 319 -5.46 -9.47 -9.79
C GLU A 319 -5.48 -8.08 -9.14
N LEU A 320 -4.30 -7.51 -8.85
CA LEU A 320 -4.17 -6.11 -8.42
C LEU A 320 -4.65 -5.14 -9.51
N LEU A 321 -4.33 -5.45 -10.78
CA LEU A 321 -4.78 -4.65 -11.92
C LEU A 321 -6.30 -4.76 -12.15
N ASP A 322 -6.85 -5.94 -11.93
CA ASP A 322 -8.28 -6.23 -12.00
C ASP A 322 -9.04 -5.77 -10.74
N ARG A 323 -8.31 -5.22 -9.76
CA ARG A 323 -8.85 -4.66 -8.51
C ARG A 323 -9.63 -5.68 -7.68
N LYS A 324 -9.23 -6.95 -7.75
CA LYS A 324 -9.80 -8.00 -6.92
C LYS A 324 -9.56 -7.69 -5.43
N SER A 325 -10.46 -8.16 -4.58
CA SER A 325 -10.26 -8.06 -3.13
C SER A 325 -9.14 -9.00 -2.71
N MET A 326 -8.07 -8.44 -2.13
CA MET A 326 -6.89 -9.16 -1.64
C MET A 326 -6.84 -9.10 -0.12
N VAL A 327 -7.92 -9.56 0.49
CA VAL A 327 -8.13 -9.53 1.93
C VAL A 327 -8.45 -10.95 2.38
N LEU A 328 -7.69 -11.45 3.35
CA LEU A 328 -7.86 -12.82 3.85
C LEU A 328 -9.16 -12.97 4.66
N ASP A 329 -9.45 -12.01 5.54
CA ASP A 329 -10.70 -11.93 6.30
C ASP A 329 -11.28 -10.52 6.20
N SER A 330 -12.31 -10.37 5.35
CA SER A 330 -13.00 -9.09 5.15
C SER A 330 -13.89 -8.68 6.32
N SER A 331 -14.12 -9.57 7.29
CA SER A 331 -14.95 -9.28 8.47
C SER A 331 -14.20 -8.55 9.59
N LYS A 332 -12.86 -8.42 9.49
CA LYS A 332 -12.10 -7.67 10.49
C LYS A 332 -12.49 -6.21 10.53
N ASP A 333 -12.54 -5.66 11.74
CA ASP A 333 -12.85 -4.24 11.99
C ASP A 333 -11.97 -3.29 11.18
N ILE A 334 -10.69 -3.65 10.97
CA ILE A 334 -9.76 -2.84 10.18
C ILE A 334 -10.21 -2.64 8.73
N PHE A 335 -11.06 -3.51 8.16
CA PHE A 335 -11.64 -3.32 6.83
C PHE A 335 -13.02 -2.66 6.90
N ILE A 336 -13.81 -2.95 7.93
CA ILE A 336 -15.14 -2.38 8.15
C ILE A 336 -15.05 -0.89 8.46
N GLN A 337 -14.08 -0.45 9.26
CA GLN A 337 -13.91 0.97 9.62
C GLN A 337 -13.65 1.84 8.38
N TYR A 338 -12.95 1.32 7.37
CA TYR A 338 -12.73 2.04 6.11
C TYR A 338 -13.93 2.01 5.17
N GLU A 339 -14.84 1.03 5.30
CA GLU A 339 -16.11 1.04 4.58
C GLU A 339 -17.14 1.98 5.22
N LYS A 340 -17.09 2.17 6.55
CA LYS A 340 -17.97 3.08 7.31
C LYS A 340 -17.50 4.55 7.33
N ALA A 341 -16.24 4.81 6.97
CA ALA A 341 -15.70 6.17 6.78
C ALA A 341 -15.95 6.72 5.35
N LYS A 342 -16.83 6.06 4.59
CA LYS A 342 -17.48 6.56 3.36
C LYS A 342 -18.89 6.97 3.71
#